data_AF-A0A949CM45-F1
#
_entry.id   AF-A0A949CM45-F1
#
_cell.length_a   1.000
_cell.length_b   1.000
_cell.length_c   1.000
_cell.angle_alpha   90.00
_cell.angle_beta   90.00
_cell.angle_gamma   90.00
#
_symmetry.space_group_name_H-M   'P 1'
#
loop_
_entity.id
_entity.type
_entity.pdbx_description
1 polymer ?
#
loop_
_entity_poly.entity_id
_entity_poly.type
_entity_poly.pdbx_seq_one_letter_code
_entity_poly.pdbx_strand_id
1 'polypeptide(L)'
;MTADRDTLAAILKEHLASYRNMPHHELAARIESPNHGLDVIEGAAPDGTPYTIEMNILWDDRTKRHIRVIADLSTGTRGCLLGFIPAFSPDVSDEFILVPDGMFLGE
;
A
#
# COMPACT_ATOMS: atom_id res chain seq x y z
N MET A 1 -18.54 15.33 2.50
CA MET A 1 -18.85 13.92 2.78
C MET A 1 -17.54 13.20 2.62
N THR A 2 -17.20 12.29 3.52
CA THR A 2 -16.00 11.45 3.34
C THR A 2 -16.41 10.28 2.47
N ALA A 3 -15.60 9.94 1.47
CA ALA A 3 -15.82 8.74 0.66
C ALA A 3 -16.04 7.52 1.55
N ASP A 4 -16.98 6.66 1.18
CA ASP A 4 -17.26 5.46 1.95
C ASP A 4 -16.10 4.45 1.85
N ARG A 5 -16.02 3.56 2.84
CA ARG A 5 -14.94 2.58 2.96
C ARG A 5 -14.82 1.66 1.75
N ASP A 6 -15.93 1.27 1.12
CA ASP A 6 -15.92 0.35 -0.02
C ASP A 6 -15.36 1.03 -1.26
N THR A 7 -15.71 2.30 -1.47
CA THR A 7 -15.10 3.15 -2.50
C THR A 7 -13.59 3.27 -2.31
N LEU A 8 -13.13 3.55 -1.08
CA LEU A 8 -11.70 3.65 -0.78
C LEU A 8 -10.98 2.31 -0.98
N ALA A 9 -11.59 1.19 -0.58
CA ALA A 9 -11.03 -0.14 -0.78
C ALA A 9 -10.91 -0.49 -2.26
N ALA A 10 -11.88 -0.09 -3.10
CA ALA A 10 -11.81 -0.28 -4.54
C ALA A 10 -10.67 0.51 -5.18
N ILE A 11 -10.47 1.76 -4.77
CA ILE A 11 -9.34 2.60 -5.21
C ILE A 11 -8.01 1.96 -4.81
N LEU A 12 -7.87 1.56 -3.54
CA LEU A 12 -6.64 0.93 -3.06
C LEU A 12 -6.32 -0.36 -3.83
N LYS A 13 -7.34 -1.19 -4.09
CA LYS A 13 -7.21 -2.43 -4.85
C LYS A 13 -6.75 -2.19 -6.29
N GLU A 14 -7.25 -1.14 -6.94
CA GLU A 14 -6.82 -0.76 -8.30
C GLU A 14 -5.34 -0.39 -8.33
N HIS A 15 -4.88 0.44 -7.37
CA HIS A 15 -3.47 0.79 -7.25
C HIS A 15 -2.59 -0.43 -6.91
N LEU A 16 -3.03 -1.27 -5.98
CA LEU A 16 -2.31 -2.49 -5.59
C LEU A 16 -2.18 -3.47 -6.76
N ALA A 17 -3.18 -3.53 -7.65
CA ALA A 17 -3.14 -4.38 -8.85
C ALA A 17 -1.95 -4.04 -9.77
N SER A 18 -1.49 -2.79 -9.80
CA SER A 18 -0.30 -2.42 -10.58
C SER A 18 0.96 -3.12 -10.07
N TYR A 19 1.11 -3.28 -8.74
CA TYR A 19 2.21 -4.01 -8.11
C TYR A 19 2.04 -5.52 -8.24
N ARG A 20 0.81 -6.04 -8.15
CA ARG A 20 0.53 -7.47 -8.37
C ARG A 20 0.91 -7.92 -9.79
N ASN A 21 0.80 -7.04 -10.76
CA ASN A 21 1.17 -7.33 -12.14
C ASN A 21 2.69 -7.19 -12.40
N MET A 22 3.48 -6.71 -11.44
CA MET A 22 4.93 -6.64 -11.57
C MET A 22 5.56 -8.01 -11.33
N PRO A 23 6.52 -8.44 -12.16
CA PRO A 23 7.23 -9.68 -11.91
C PRO A 23 8.12 -9.53 -10.67
N HIS A 24 8.32 -10.64 -9.96
CA HIS A 24 9.08 -10.70 -8.71
C HIS A 24 10.44 -9.99 -8.79
N HIS A 25 11.20 -10.22 -9.86
CA HIS A 25 12.53 -9.65 -10.04
C HIS A 25 12.52 -8.11 -10.18
N GLU A 26 11.46 -7.51 -10.72
CA GLU A 26 11.33 -6.05 -10.80
C GLU A 26 11.05 -5.45 -9.42
N LEU A 27 10.17 -6.08 -8.63
CA LEU A 27 9.94 -5.66 -7.24
C LEU A 27 11.19 -5.84 -6.39
N ALA A 28 11.94 -6.94 -6.57
CA ALA A 28 13.22 -7.15 -5.91
C ALA A 28 14.23 -6.05 -6.25
N ALA A 29 14.34 -5.69 -7.53
CA ALA A 29 15.22 -4.62 -7.99
C ALA A 29 14.83 -3.25 -7.39
N ARG A 30 13.54 -3.00 -7.18
CA ARG A 30 13.07 -1.79 -6.48
C ARG A 30 13.51 -1.76 -5.02
N ILE A 31 13.41 -2.87 -4.29
CA ILE A 31 13.85 -2.95 -2.88
C ILE A 31 15.35 -2.68 -2.75
N GLU A 32 16.16 -3.23 -3.66
CA GLU A 32 17.62 -3.07 -3.62
C GLU A 32 18.11 -1.73 -4.19
N SER A 33 17.21 -0.89 -4.72
CA SER A 33 17.55 0.44 -5.20
C SER A 33 17.99 1.36 -4.05
N PRO A 34 19.06 2.15 -4.20
CA PRO A 34 19.46 3.14 -3.19
C PRO A 34 18.39 4.20 -2.90
N ASN A 35 17.44 4.38 -3.83
CA ASN A 35 16.32 5.31 -3.72
C ASN A 35 15.03 4.62 -3.26
N HIS A 36 15.12 3.38 -2.76
CA HIS A 36 13.97 2.67 -2.24
C HIS A 36 13.37 3.42 -1.06
N GLY A 37 12.10 3.77 -1.18
CA GLY A 37 11.29 4.43 -0.17
C GLY A 37 9.83 4.07 -0.35
N LEU A 38 8.97 4.72 0.42
CA LEU A 38 7.53 4.61 0.25
C LEU A 38 7.11 5.27 -1.07
N ASP A 39 6.38 4.52 -1.89
CA ASP A 39 5.69 5.09 -3.04
C ASP A 39 4.45 5.82 -2.49
N VAL A 40 4.40 7.15 -2.68
CA VAL A 40 3.29 7.99 -2.21
C VAL A 40 2.47 8.46 -3.40
N ILE A 41 1.18 8.15 -3.39
CA ILE A 41 0.23 8.50 -4.45
C ILE A 41 -0.86 9.36 -3.85
N GLU A 42 -0.99 10.59 -4.34
CA GLU A 42 -2.09 11.49 -4.00
C GLU A 42 -3.19 11.40 -5.05
N GLY A 43 -4.45 11.50 -4.61
CA GLY A 43 -5.59 11.49 -5.51
C GLY A 43 -6.85 12.07 -4.88
N ALA A 44 -7.95 11.96 -5.60
CA ALA A 44 -9.27 12.35 -5.12
C ALA A 44 -10.28 11.25 -5.45
N ALA A 45 -11.10 10.86 -4.47
CA ALA A 45 -12.21 9.94 -4.65
C ALA A 45 -13.29 10.57 -5.56
N PRO A 46 -14.25 9.79 -6.09
CA PRO A 46 -15.29 10.29 -6.99
C PRO A 46 -16.14 11.44 -6.42
N ASP A 47 -16.26 11.55 -5.10
CA ASP A 47 -16.97 12.61 -4.40
C ASP A 47 -16.11 13.87 -4.13
N GLY A 48 -14.85 13.86 -4.59
CA GLY A 48 -13.87 14.93 -4.40
C GLY A 48 -13.06 14.82 -3.10
N THR A 49 -13.25 13.78 -2.28
CA THR A 49 -12.46 13.58 -1.06
C THR A 49 -10.99 13.33 -1.42
N PRO A 50 -10.03 14.16 -0.95
CA PRO A 50 -8.61 13.90 -1.18
C PRO A 50 -8.15 12.68 -0.39
N TYR A 51 -7.30 11.87 -1.00
CA TYR A 51 -6.68 10.71 -0.37
C TYR A 51 -5.17 10.68 -0.65
N THR A 52 -4.47 9.96 0.23
CA THR A 52 -3.07 9.57 0.04
C THR A 52 -2.97 8.06 0.20
N ILE A 53 -2.29 7.41 -0.74
CA ILE A 53 -1.88 6.01 -0.67
C ILE A 53 -0.39 5.96 -0.40
N GLU A 54 0.00 5.20 0.61
CA GLU A 54 1.39 4.86 0.91
C GLU A 54 1.59 3.38 0.57
N MET A 55 2.52 3.10 -0.36
CA MET A 55 2.86 1.77 -0.84
C MET A 55 4.27 1.41 -0.37
N ASN A 56 4.38 0.33 0.38
CA ASN A 56 5.64 -0.17 0.90
C ASN A 56 5.96 -1.55 0.31
N ILE A 57 7.18 -1.73 -0.19
CA ILE A 57 7.64 -2.99 -0.80
C ILE A 57 8.82 -3.45 0.04
N LEU A 58 8.77 -4.66 0.59
CA LEU A 58 9.84 -5.15 1.46
C LEU A 58 10.04 -6.66 1.34
N TRP A 59 11.21 -7.12 1.75
CA TRP A 59 11.47 -8.55 1.90
C TRP A 59 10.65 -9.10 3.07
N ASP A 60 9.76 -10.05 2.79
CA ASP A 60 8.94 -10.72 3.79
C ASP A 60 9.73 -11.74 4.62
N ASP A 61 10.78 -12.31 4.02
CA ASP A 61 11.63 -13.32 4.65
C ASP A 61 13.10 -12.91 4.78
N ARG A 62 13.81 -13.56 5.72
CA ARG A 62 15.25 -13.32 5.96
C ARG A 62 16.14 -13.77 4.81
N THR A 63 15.65 -14.68 3.97
CA THR A 63 16.38 -15.21 2.82
C THR A 63 16.21 -14.36 1.57
N LYS A 64 15.48 -13.25 1.66
CA LYS A 64 15.14 -12.35 0.55
C LYS A 64 14.53 -13.08 -0.64
N ARG A 65 13.55 -13.97 -0.40
CA ARG A 65 12.85 -14.68 -1.49
C ARG A 65 11.42 -14.21 -1.67
N HIS A 66 10.70 -13.93 -0.60
CA HIS A 66 9.32 -13.48 -0.68
C HIS A 66 9.27 -11.96 -0.55
N ILE A 67 8.44 -11.32 -1.36
CA ILE A 67 8.23 -9.88 -1.35
C ILE A 67 6.84 -9.61 -0.80
N ARG A 68 6.76 -8.79 0.24
CA ARG A 68 5.50 -8.24 0.73
C ARG A 68 5.30 -6.84 0.16
N VAL A 69 4.10 -6.59 -0.33
CA VAL A 69 3.64 -5.26 -0.72
C VAL A 69 2.48 -4.89 0.21
N ILE A 70 2.62 -3.77 0.91
CA ILE A 70 1.63 -3.24 1.86
C ILE A 70 1.13 -1.91 1.31
N ALA A 71 -0.19 -1.73 1.27
CA ALA A 71 -0.85 -0.53 0.80
C ALA A 71 -1.76 0.04 1.88
N ASP A 72 -1.57 1.31 2.21
CA ASP A 72 -2.38 2.04 3.17
C ASP A 72 -3.00 3.25 2.47
N LEU A 73 -4.32 3.43 2.57
CA LEU A 73 -5.03 4.61 2.07
C LEU A 73 -5.63 5.38 3.24
N SER A 74 -5.36 6.68 3.28
CA SER A 74 -5.94 7.61 4.25
C SER A 74 -6.59 8.81 3.57
N THR A 75 -7.72 9.25 4.11
CA THR A 75 -8.44 10.47 3.74
C THR A 75 -8.31 11.50 4.86
N GLY A 76 -8.04 12.76 4.50
CA GLY A 76 -7.98 13.86 5.47
C GLY A 76 -6.71 13.91 6.34
N THR A 77 -6.82 14.62 7.47
CA THR A 77 -5.70 14.84 8.41
C THR A 77 -5.62 13.70 9.41
N ARG A 78 -4.46 13.01 9.42
CA ARG A 78 -4.10 11.95 10.37
C ARG A 78 -4.58 12.31 11.77
N GLY A 79 -5.46 11.49 12.34
CA GLY A 79 -6.06 11.74 13.65
C GLY A 79 -5.01 11.78 14.76
N CYS A 80 -5.36 12.37 15.90
CA CYS A 80 -4.58 12.27 17.13
C CYS A 80 -5.35 11.46 18.18
N LEU A 81 -4.79 10.32 18.61
CA LEU A 81 -5.17 9.66 19.85
C LEU A 81 -4.99 10.66 21.00
N LEU A 82 -6.06 10.89 21.76
CA LEU A 82 -6.11 11.84 22.89
C LEU A 82 -5.75 13.30 22.53
N GLY A 83 -5.72 13.67 21.25
CA GLY A 83 -5.42 15.04 20.80
C GLY A 83 -3.94 15.42 20.74
N PHE A 84 -3.02 14.48 21.03
CA PHE A 84 -1.57 14.74 20.97
C PHE A 84 -0.71 13.54 20.58
N ILE A 85 -1.25 12.31 20.60
CA ILE A 85 -0.56 11.12 20.12
C ILE A 85 -0.95 10.93 18.66
N PRO A 86 -0.04 10.99 17.68
CA PRO A 86 -0.38 10.71 16.30
C PRO A 86 -1.00 9.31 16.19
N ALA A 87 -2.24 9.23 15.72
CA ALA A 87 -2.93 7.97 15.44
C ALA A 87 -2.79 7.70 13.94
N PHE A 88 -1.80 6.87 13.60
CA PHE A 88 -1.62 6.37 12.26
C PHE A 88 -2.43 5.08 12.11
N SER A 89 -3.72 5.23 11.83
CA SER A 89 -4.53 4.13 11.33
C SER A 89 -5.02 4.53 9.94
N PRO A 90 -4.71 3.78 8.88
CA PRO A 90 -5.29 4.04 7.58
C PRO A 90 -6.80 3.81 7.61
N ASP A 91 -7.53 4.44 6.69
CA ASP A 91 -8.96 4.19 6.51
C ASP A 91 -9.17 2.77 5.95
N VAL A 92 -8.34 2.38 4.97
CA VAL A 92 -8.28 1.03 4.40
C VAL A 92 -6.83 0.63 4.15
N SER A 93 -6.55 -0.65 4.36
CA SER A 93 -5.25 -1.27 4.11
C SER A 93 -5.44 -2.59 3.38
N ASP A 94 -4.50 -2.94 2.51
CA ASP A 94 -4.46 -4.24 1.82
C ASP A 94 -3.00 -4.65 1.59
N GLU A 95 -2.73 -5.95 1.51
CA GLU A 95 -1.39 -6.47 1.30
C GLU A 95 -1.38 -7.76 0.48
N PHE A 96 -0.23 -8.08 -0.09
CA PHE A 96 0.04 -9.40 -0.65
C PHE A 96 1.49 -9.81 -0.46
N ILE A 97 1.73 -11.12 -0.57
CA ILE A 97 3.08 -11.69 -0.58
C ILE A 97 3.29 -12.42 -1.90
N LEU A 98 4.28 -11.99 -2.68
CA LEU A 98 4.68 -12.60 -3.94
C LEU A 98 5.95 -13.43 -3.75
N VAL A 99 5.92 -14.69 -4.19
CA VAL A 99 7.08 -15.59 -4.15
C VAL A 99 7.79 -15.64 -5.51
N PRO A 100 9.03 -16.16 -5.59
CA PRO A 100 9.86 -16.06 -6.81
C PRO A 100 9.27 -16.68 -8.09
N ASP A 101 8.37 -17.66 -7.95
CA ASP A 101 7.72 -18.30 -9.09
C ASP A 101 6.49 -17.53 -9.62
N GLY A 102 6.15 -16.39 -9.00
CA GLY A 102 5.02 -15.55 -9.38
C GLY A 102 3.71 -15.90 -8.67
N MET A 103 3.69 -16.83 -7.72
CA MET A 103 2.51 -17.13 -6.91
C MET A 103 2.34 -16.17 -5.73
N PHE A 104 1.08 -15.96 -5.34
CA PHE A 104 0.72 -15.19 -4.15
C PHE A 104 0.44 -16.14 -2.96
N LEU A 105 0.95 -15.80 -1.77
CA LEU A 105 0.70 -16.58 -0.55
C LEU A 105 -0.50 -16.04 0.24
N GLY A 106 -1.32 -16.96 0.77
CA GLY A 106 -2.42 -16.62 1.68
C GLY A 106 -3.72 -16.19 0.98
N GLU A 107 -3.81 -16.39 -0.33
CA GLU A 107 -4.98 -16.06 -1.17
C GLU A 107 -5.80 -17.29 -1.56
#